data_AF-A0A1X7FTB3-F1
#
_entry.id   AF-A0A1X7FTB3-F1
#
_cell.length_a   1.000
_cell.length_b   1.000
_cell.length_c   1.000
_cell.angle_alpha   90.00
_cell.angle_beta   90.00
_cell.angle_gamma   90.00
#
_symmetry.space_group_name_H-M   'P 1'
#
loop_
_entity.id
_entity.type
_entity.pdbx_description
1 polymer ?
#
loop_
_entity_poly.entity_id
_entity_poly.type
_entity_poly.pdbx_seq_one_letter_code
_entity_poly.pdbx_strand_id
1 'polypeptide(L)'
;MLKMIGRVCGFAFTTFCLAGTVTAHHGMTGRYDAAIPIVLSGTITATTFAPPHPVLSVRVDTAELPAFEVGRPAEYFGPAVARAEDVGEVREIELSPVGMFYDLAERVRVGDRIVIVALRNCFPPH
;
A
#
# COMPACT_ATOMS: atom_id res chain seq x y z
N MET A 1 -74.86 -16.59 -6.85
CA MET A 1 -74.47 -15.33 -6.18
C MET A 1 -73.25 -15.62 -5.32
N LEU A 2 -72.06 -15.23 -5.78
CA LEU A 2 -70.77 -15.51 -5.13
C LEU A 2 -70.06 -14.19 -4.83
N LYS A 3 -69.45 -14.13 -3.65
CA LYS A 3 -68.96 -12.98 -2.89
C LYS A 3 -67.76 -12.25 -3.53
N MET A 4 -67.71 -10.93 -3.27
CA MET A 4 -66.55 -10.03 -3.12
C MET A 4 -65.17 -10.54 -3.53
N ILE A 5 -64.54 -9.86 -4.50
CA ILE A 5 -63.08 -9.80 -4.63
C ILE A 5 -62.63 -8.40 -4.22
N GLY A 6 -61.86 -8.36 -3.13
CA GLY A 6 -61.36 -7.16 -2.50
C GLY A 6 -60.17 -6.54 -3.22
N ARG A 7 -60.04 -5.23 -3.01
CA ARG A 7 -58.88 -4.39 -3.29
C ARG A 7 -57.59 -5.00 -2.74
N VAL A 8 -56.52 -4.94 -3.52
CA VAL A 8 -55.16 -4.82 -2.98
C VAL A 8 -54.49 -3.62 -3.65
N CYS A 9 -54.47 -2.51 -2.92
CA CYS A 9 -53.41 -1.52 -3.00
C CYS A 9 -52.10 -2.20 -2.57
N GLY A 10 -51.01 -2.00 -3.31
CA GLY A 10 -49.70 -2.50 -2.93
C GLY A 10 -48.60 -1.72 -3.61
N PHE A 11 -48.27 -0.58 -3.01
CA PHE A 11 -47.14 0.30 -3.28
C PHE A 11 -45.93 -0.42 -3.91
N ALA A 12 -45.58 -0.04 -5.14
CA ALA A 12 -44.27 -0.35 -5.73
C ALA A 12 -43.21 0.46 -4.96
N PHE A 13 -42.59 -0.18 -3.96
CA PHE A 13 -41.54 0.42 -3.16
C PHE A 13 -40.25 0.48 -3.99
N THR A 14 -39.93 1.70 -4.39
CA THR A 14 -38.66 2.20 -4.91
C THR A 14 -37.48 1.61 -4.14
N THR A 15 -36.78 0.65 -4.74
CA THR A 15 -35.42 0.26 -4.31
C THR A 15 -34.44 0.92 -5.26
N PHE A 16 -34.27 2.24 -5.09
CA PHE A 16 -33.22 2.98 -5.78
C PHE A 16 -31.90 2.66 -5.08
N CYS A 17 -30.99 2.07 -5.82
CA CYS A 17 -29.68 1.62 -5.40
C CYS A 17 -28.99 2.64 -4.49
N LEU A 18 -28.79 2.28 -3.21
CA LEU A 18 -27.66 2.81 -2.44
C LEU A 18 -26.38 2.23 -3.05
N ALA A 19 -25.99 2.73 -4.22
CA ALA A 19 -24.59 2.75 -4.62
C ALA A 19 -23.92 3.76 -3.70
N GLY A 20 -23.61 3.34 -2.47
CA GLY A 20 -22.69 4.07 -1.62
C GLY A 20 -21.44 4.34 -2.46
N THR A 21 -21.10 5.61 -2.63
CA THR A 21 -19.84 6.01 -3.24
C THR A 21 -18.73 5.38 -2.41
N VAL A 22 -18.21 4.23 -2.85
CA VAL A 22 -16.97 3.69 -2.30
C VAL A 22 -15.91 4.67 -2.77
N THR A 23 -15.55 5.62 -1.92
CA THR A 23 -14.38 6.46 -2.13
C THR A 23 -13.17 5.56 -1.97
N ALA A 24 -12.84 4.81 -3.02
CA ALA A 24 -11.52 4.25 -3.16
C ALA A 24 -10.61 5.43 -3.47
N HIS A 25 -10.13 6.10 -2.42
CA HIS A 25 -8.98 6.99 -2.57
C HIS A 25 -7.81 6.08 -2.96
N HIS A 26 -7.57 5.99 -4.27
CA HIS A 26 -6.39 5.39 -4.87
C HIS A 26 -5.16 5.94 -4.11
N GLY A 27 -4.33 5.03 -3.61
CA GLY A 27 -3.43 5.20 -2.46
C GLY A 27 -2.80 6.59 -2.32
N MET A 28 -3.05 7.20 -1.15
CA MET A 28 -2.33 8.35 -0.59
C MET A 28 -2.31 9.61 -1.48
N THR A 29 -2.21 10.80 -0.91
CA THR A 29 -2.19 12.05 -1.71
C THR A 29 -0.88 12.25 -2.50
N GLY A 30 -0.05 11.21 -2.63
CA GLY A 30 1.30 11.27 -3.21
C GLY A 30 2.27 12.16 -2.43
N ARG A 31 1.91 12.57 -1.22
CA ARG A 31 2.74 13.41 -0.36
C ARG A 31 3.54 12.52 0.58
N TYR A 32 4.82 12.41 0.27
CA TYR A 32 5.78 11.64 1.04
C TYR A 32 6.83 12.57 1.65
N ASP A 33 7.35 12.19 2.82
CA ASP A 33 8.42 12.91 3.47
C ASP A 33 9.77 12.52 2.83
N ALA A 34 10.13 13.25 1.77
CA ALA A 34 11.43 13.11 1.12
C ALA A 34 12.59 13.75 1.90
N ALA A 35 12.32 14.47 3.00
CA ALA A 35 13.36 15.03 3.86
C ALA A 35 13.98 13.98 4.78
N ILE A 36 13.28 12.87 5.03
CA ILE A 36 13.77 11.76 5.86
C ILE A 36 13.56 10.43 5.12
N PRO A 37 14.39 10.11 4.12
CA PRO A 37 14.33 8.81 3.45
C PRO A 37 14.68 7.69 4.44
N ILE A 38 13.87 6.64 4.49
CA ILE A 38 14.04 5.53 5.42
C ILE A 38 14.66 4.34 4.67
N VAL A 39 15.78 3.83 5.14
CA VAL A 39 16.40 2.61 4.62
C VAL A 39 15.93 1.42 5.45
N LEU A 40 15.34 0.43 4.77
CA LEU A 40 14.97 -0.85 5.35
C LEU A 40 15.88 -1.92 4.75
N SER A 41 16.69 -2.56 5.59
CA SER A 41 17.48 -3.74 5.22
C SER A 41 16.87 -4.95 5.92
N GLY A 42 16.36 -5.90 5.16
CA GLY A 42 15.55 -6.95 5.74
C GLY A 42 15.25 -8.12 4.83
N THR A 43 14.41 -9.01 5.34
CA THR A 43 13.95 -10.22 4.67
C THR A 43 12.49 -10.09 4.28
N ILE A 44 12.16 -10.42 3.02
CA ILE A 44 10.78 -10.39 2.53
C ILE A 44 9.97 -11.52 3.18
N THR A 45 8.84 -11.15 3.77
CA THR A 45 7.90 -12.08 4.43
C THR A 45 6.63 -12.31 3.62
N ALA A 46 6.23 -11.35 2.79
CA ALA A 46 5.10 -11.48 1.86
C ALA A 46 5.26 -10.53 0.67
N THR A 47 4.61 -10.88 -0.44
CA THR A 47 4.59 -10.06 -1.66
C THR A 47 3.20 -10.12 -2.29
N THR A 48 2.68 -8.97 -2.70
CA THR A 48 1.46 -8.85 -3.49
C THR A 48 1.76 -8.02 -4.72
N PHE A 49 1.61 -8.59 -5.91
CA PHE A 49 1.77 -7.89 -7.19
C PHE A 49 0.43 -7.84 -7.91
N ALA A 50 -0.50 -7.05 -7.37
CA ALA A 50 -1.85 -6.88 -7.90
C ALA A 50 -2.25 -5.41 -7.89
N PRO A 51 -3.17 -4.97 -8.77
CA PRO A 51 -3.74 -3.63 -8.68
C PRO A 51 -4.41 -3.39 -7.31
N PRO A 52 -4.40 -2.16 -6.78
CA PRO A 52 -3.90 -0.93 -7.40
C PRO A 52 -2.37 -0.72 -7.32
N HIS A 53 -1.69 -1.34 -6.35
CA HIS A 53 -0.26 -1.17 -6.10
C HIS A 53 0.38 -2.49 -5.69
N PRO A 54 1.60 -2.80 -6.16
CA PRO A 54 2.39 -3.85 -5.56
C PRO A 54 2.76 -3.50 -4.12
N VAL A 55 2.77 -4.49 -3.23
CA VAL A 55 3.16 -4.35 -1.83
C VAL A 55 4.17 -5.42 -1.45
N LEU A 56 5.22 -5.02 -0.75
CA LEU A 56 6.19 -5.92 -0.12
C LEU A 56 6.07 -5.82 1.40
N SER A 57 5.98 -6.95 2.08
CA SER A 57 6.14 -6.99 3.54
C SER A 57 7.56 -7.43 3.87
N VAL A 58 8.28 -6.64 4.65
CA VAL A 58 9.71 -6.83 4.95
C VAL A 58 9.91 -6.83 6.44
N ARG A 59 10.47 -7.91 6.98
CA ARG A 59 10.97 -7.95 8.35
C ARG A 59 12.35 -7.31 8.37
N VAL A 60 12.50 -6.22 9.12
CA VAL A 60 13.74 -5.44 9.14
C VAL A 60 14.75 -6.12 10.07
N ASP A 61 15.95 -6.36 9.55
CA ASP A 61 16.96 -7.16 10.22
C ASP A 61 17.96 -6.29 11.02
N THR A 62 18.17 -5.03 10.62
CA THR A 62 19.18 -4.15 11.23
C THR A 62 18.82 -2.66 11.09
N ALA A 63 19.31 -1.85 12.02
CA ALA A 63 19.29 -0.38 11.96
C ALA A 63 20.61 0.21 11.44
N GLU A 64 21.52 -0.63 10.95
CA GLU A 64 22.75 -0.18 10.28
C GLU A 64 22.46 0.15 8.83
N LEU A 65 22.96 1.30 8.36
CA LEU A 65 22.92 1.66 6.95
C LEU A 65 23.92 0.79 6.17
N PRO A 66 23.47 -0.05 5.22
CA PRO A 66 24.39 -0.80 4.39
C PRO A 66 25.19 0.17 3.50
N ALA A 67 26.34 -0.29 3.00
CA ALA A 67 27.01 0.42 1.91
C ALA A 67 26.22 0.15 0.61
N PHE A 68 25.49 1.14 0.12
CA PHE A 68 24.78 1.07 -1.17
C PHE A 68 24.72 2.44 -1.85
N GLU A 69 24.59 2.43 -3.17
CA GLU A 69 24.33 3.65 -3.93
C GLU A 69 22.83 3.90 -4.00
N VAL A 70 22.41 5.06 -3.51
CA VAL A 70 21.03 5.52 -3.63
C VAL A 70 20.77 5.90 -5.09
N GLY A 71 19.85 5.21 -5.74
CA GLY A 71 19.39 5.59 -7.08
C GLY A 71 18.61 6.92 -7.04
N ARG A 72 18.81 7.79 -8.04
CA ARG A 72 18.13 9.10 -8.17
C ARG A 72 18.29 9.98 -6.91
N PRO A 73 19.52 10.26 -6.45
CA PRO A 73 19.77 10.97 -5.19
C PRO A 73 19.13 12.37 -5.12
N ALA A 74 18.88 13.00 -6.28
CA ALA A 74 18.22 14.31 -6.37
C ALA A 74 16.74 14.32 -5.91
N GLU A 75 16.14 13.15 -5.66
CA GLU A 75 14.74 13.02 -5.21
C GLU A 75 14.60 13.04 -3.68
N TYR A 76 15.72 13.07 -2.97
CA TYR A 76 15.79 13.09 -1.52
C TYR A 76 16.36 14.41 -1.04
N PHE A 77 15.75 15.00 -0.02
CA PHE A 77 16.11 16.33 0.49
C PHE A 77 16.90 16.28 1.80
N GLY A 78 17.13 15.08 2.33
CA GLY A 78 17.94 14.85 3.54
C GLY A 78 18.67 13.52 3.50
N PRO A 79 19.52 13.26 4.51
CA PRO A 79 20.27 12.02 4.60
C PRO A 79 19.33 10.83 4.83
N ALA A 80 19.61 9.71 4.20
CA ALA A 80 18.89 8.47 4.45
C ALA A 80 19.17 7.96 5.87
N VAL A 81 18.14 7.47 6.55
CA VAL A 81 18.22 6.98 7.93
C VAL A 81 17.71 5.55 8.04
N ALA A 82 18.33 4.75 8.91
CA ALA A 82 17.77 3.49 9.37
C ALA A 82 17.26 3.70 10.80
N ARG A 83 16.10 3.12 11.12
CA ARG A 83 15.38 3.41 12.36
C ARG A 83 15.45 2.21 13.30
N ALA A 84 15.86 2.44 14.55
CA ALA A 84 15.98 1.38 15.53
C ALA A 84 14.61 0.74 15.85
N GLU A 85 13.53 1.53 15.83
CA GLU A 85 12.17 1.05 16.07
C GLU A 85 11.58 0.18 14.95
N ASP A 86 12.27 0.06 13.81
CA ASP A 86 11.86 -0.83 12.74
C ASP A 86 12.44 -2.25 12.92
N VAL A 87 13.54 -2.41 13.65
CA VAL A 87 14.25 -3.69 13.75
C VAL A 87 13.37 -4.75 14.41
N GLY A 88 13.22 -5.89 13.74
CA GLY A 88 12.36 -6.99 14.15
C GLY A 88 10.90 -6.84 13.71
N GLU A 89 10.46 -5.63 13.35
CA GLU A 89 9.11 -5.35 12.88
C GLU A 89 8.95 -5.73 11.40
N VAL A 90 7.71 -6.07 11.03
CA VAL A 90 7.31 -6.21 9.63
C VAL A 90 6.78 -4.87 9.14
N ARG A 91 7.43 -4.28 8.15
CA ARG A 91 6.99 -3.07 7.47
C ARG A 91 6.38 -3.41 6.13
N GLU A 92 5.26 -2.77 5.81
CA GLU A 92 4.67 -2.83 4.48
C GLU A 92 5.20 -1.67 3.64
N ILE A 93 5.69 -1.99 2.45
CA ILE A 93 6.17 -1.04 1.46
C ILE A 93 5.24 -1.12 0.27
N GLU A 94 4.47 -0.05 0.06
CA GLU A 94 3.68 0.14 -1.16
C GLU A 94 4.59 0.69 -2.27
N LEU A 95 4.61 0.01 -3.42
CA LEU A 95 5.35 0.44 -4.59
C LEU A 95 4.47 1.27 -5.51
N SER A 96 5.09 2.20 -6.26
CA SER A 96 4.35 3.00 -7.23
C SER A 96 3.68 2.11 -8.29
N PRO A 97 2.50 2.49 -8.83
CA PRO A 97 1.73 1.66 -9.74
C PRO A 97 2.25 1.77 -11.18
N VAL A 98 3.55 1.56 -11.37
CA VAL A 98 4.24 1.65 -12.67
C VAL A 98 4.81 0.29 -13.05
N GLY A 99 4.82 -0.01 -14.35
CA GLY A 99 5.16 -1.34 -14.89
C GLY A 99 6.43 -1.95 -14.29
N MET A 100 7.49 -1.15 -14.17
CA MET A 100 8.78 -1.61 -13.62
C MET A 100 8.70 -2.23 -12.21
N PHE A 101 7.71 -1.84 -11.39
CA PHE A 101 7.53 -2.43 -10.05
C PHE A 101 6.66 -3.68 -10.08
N TYR A 102 5.75 -3.82 -11.05
CA TYR A 102 5.03 -5.07 -11.29
C TYR A 102 5.96 -6.15 -11.83
N ASP A 103 6.94 -5.78 -12.67
CA ASP A 103 7.94 -6.70 -13.23
C ASP A 103 8.84 -7.34 -12.15
N LEU A 104 8.88 -6.79 -10.93
CA LEU A 104 9.57 -7.41 -9.80
C LEU A 104 8.93 -8.74 -9.36
N ALA A 105 7.68 -9.02 -9.75
CA ALA A 105 7.00 -10.28 -9.45
C ALA A 105 7.78 -11.52 -9.91
N GLU A 106 8.55 -11.41 -10.99
CA GLU A 106 9.36 -12.50 -11.52
C GLU A 106 10.74 -12.61 -10.84
N ARG A 107 11.13 -11.60 -10.08
CA ARG A 107 12.50 -11.41 -9.58
C ARG A 107 12.63 -11.48 -8.06
N VAL A 108 11.53 -11.23 -7.34
CA VAL A 108 11.52 -11.07 -5.89
C VAL A 108 10.61 -12.13 -5.27
N ARG A 109 11.08 -12.78 -4.20
CA ARG A 109 10.39 -13.88 -3.54
C ARG A 109 10.44 -13.75 -2.02
N VAL A 110 9.50 -14.41 -1.35
CA VAL A 110 9.54 -14.58 0.10
C VAL A 110 10.84 -15.29 0.51
N GLY A 111 11.52 -14.76 1.52
CA GLY A 111 12.83 -15.22 1.98
C GLY A 111 14.02 -14.47 1.37
N ASP A 112 13.82 -13.67 0.31
CA ASP A 112 14.88 -12.84 -0.24
C ASP A 112 15.28 -11.73 0.74
N ARG A 113 16.56 -11.39 0.72
CA ARG A 113 17.09 -10.21 1.41
C ARG A 113 17.09 -9.02 0.48
N ILE A 114 16.61 -7.89 0.97
CA ILE A 114 16.57 -6.64 0.22
C ILE A 114 17.07 -5.47 1.04
N VAL A 115 17.51 -4.44 0.32
CA VAL A 115 17.70 -3.09 0.83
C VAL A 115 16.78 -2.19 0.03
N ILE A 116 15.92 -1.43 0.71
CA ILE A 116 14.98 -0.52 0.08
C ILE A 116 15.04 0.86 0.73
N VAL A 117 15.03 1.90 -0.09
CA VAL A 117 14.80 3.27 0.36
C VAL A 117 13.31 3.56 0.19
N ALA A 118 12.64 3.76 1.31
CA ALA A 118 11.22 4.08 1.38
C ALA A 118 11.01 5.50 1.89
N LEU A 119 9.89 6.11 1.49
CA LEU A 119 9.47 7.40 2.03
C LEU A 119 8.23 7.19 2.89
N ARG A 120 8.14 7.89 4.02
CA ARG A 120 6.96 7.85 4.87
C ARG A 120 5.84 8.66 4.22
N ASN A 121 4.62 8.12 4.23
CA ASN A 121 3.43 8.88 3.86
C ASN A 121 3.18 10.03 4.86
N CYS A 122 2.87 11.23 4.38
CA CYS A 122 2.58 12.39 5.23
C CYS A 122 1.15 12.37 5.82
N PHE A 123 0.27 11.48 5.36
CA PHE A 123 -1.10 11.33 5.86
C PHE A 123 -1.32 9.98 6.54
N PRO A 124 -2.21 9.87 7.53
CA PRO A 124 -2.62 8.57 8.05
C PRO A 124 -3.29 7.70 6.96
N PRO A 125 -3.25 6.36 7.07
CA PRO A 125 -2.41 5.61 8.01
C PRO A 125 -0.93 5.72 7.62
N HIS A 126 -0.06 5.84 8.62
CA HIS A 126 1.40 5.87 8.51
C HIS A 126 2.01 4.72 9.30
#